data_AF-A0A7W4EHD4-F1
#
_entry.id   AF-A0A7W4EHD4-F1
#
_cell.length_a   1.000
_cell.length_b   1.000
_cell.length_c   1.000
_cell.angle_alpha   90.00
_cell.angle_beta   90.00
_cell.angle_gamma   90.00
#
_symmetry.space_group_name_H-M   'P 1'
#
loop_
_entity.id
_entity.type
_entity.pdbx_description
1 polymer ?
#
loop_
_entity_poly.entity_id
_entity_poly.type
_entity_poly.pdbx_seq_one_letter_code
_entity_poly.pdbx_strand_id
1 'polypeptide(L)' 'MIFLVEKEWVKIYGHEIHNKKPFIIKIKNDSIWSVEGTLPEDFYGGVPYAEINIKTFEISNITHGK' A
#
# COMPACT_ATOMS: atom_id res chain seq x y z
N MET A 1 0.55 8.93 -7.16
CA MET A 1 -0.27 7.76 -6.78
C MET A 1 0.25 7.09 -5.52
N ILE A 2 1.47 6.51 -5.52
CA ILE A 2 2.08 5.92 -4.31
C ILE A 2 2.08 6.89 -3.14
N PHE A 3 2.45 8.17 -3.37
CA PHE A 3 2.41 9.21 -2.34
C PHE A 3 1.05 9.40 -1.68
N LEU A 4 -0.07 9.23 -2.42
CA LEU A 4 -1.42 9.36 -1.85
C LEU A 4 -1.69 8.22 -0.87
N VAL A 5 -1.36 7.00 -1.28
CA VAL A 5 -1.53 5.80 -0.45
C VAL A 5 -0.59 5.82 0.76
N GLU A 6 0.68 6.20 0.55
CA GLU A 6 1.68 6.36 1.61
C GLU A 6 1.23 7.37 2.66
N LYS A 7 0.65 8.50 2.26
CA LYS A 7 0.12 9.49 3.19
C LYS A 7 -1.01 8.94 4.05
N GLU A 8 -1.91 8.15 3.47
CA GLU A 8 -2.98 7.50 4.25
C GLU A 8 -2.44 6.44 5.21
N TRP A 9 -1.48 5.62 4.78
CA TRP A 9 -0.82 4.68 5.68
C TRP A 9 -0.06 5.38 6.81
N VAL A 10 0.63 6.50 6.55
CA VAL A 10 1.33 7.24 7.61
C VAL A 10 0.35 7.79 8.65
N LYS A 11 -0.86 8.21 8.24
CA LYS A 11 -1.90 8.64 9.19
C LYS A 11 -2.40 7.49 10.08
N ILE A 12 -2.47 6.27 9.54
CA ILE A 12 -3.06 5.12 10.23
C ILE A 12 -2.01 4.36 11.06
N TYR A 13 -0.81 4.17 10.51
CA TYR A 13 0.24 3.29 11.03
C TYR A 13 1.54 4.04 11.42
N GLY A 14 1.59 5.37 11.30
CA GLY A 14 2.77 6.16 11.64
C GLY A 14 3.87 6.09 10.59
N HIS A 15 5.11 6.50 10.90
CA HIS A 15 6.20 6.52 9.92
C HIS A 15 6.86 5.16 9.66
N GLU A 16 6.50 4.11 10.42
CA GLU A 16 7.10 2.77 10.30
C GLU A 16 6.79 2.08 8.97
N ILE A 17 5.74 2.51 8.27
CA ILE A 17 5.39 2.09 6.90
C ILE A 17 6.57 2.29 5.93
N HIS A 18 7.44 3.29 6.17
CA HIS A 18 8.61 3.50 5.31
C HIS A 18 9.61 2.34 5.34
N ASN A 19 9.61 1.51 6.40
CA ASN A 19 10.44 0.31 6.50
C ASN A 19 9.96 -0.82 5.56
N LYS A 20 8.76 -0.67 4.99
CA LYS A 20 8.13 -1.62 4.05
C LYS A 20 8.32 -1.19 2.60
N LYS A 21 9.25 -0.26 2.34
CA LYS A 21 9.65 0.14 0.99
C LYS A 21 10.60 -0.91 0.37
N PRO A 22 10.63 -1.04 -0.98
CA PRO A 22 9.82 -0.28 -1.94
C PRO A 22 8.34 -0.66 -1.92
N PHE A 23 7.48 0.30 -2.26
CA PHE A 23 6.06 0.03 -2.51
C PHE A 23 5.87 -0.42 -3.95
N ILE A 24 5.18 -1.54 -4.13
CA ILE A 24 4.94 -2.16 -5.43
C ILE A 24 3.51 -1.90 -5.85
N ILE A 25 3.34 -1.49 -7.12
CA ILE A 25 2.05 -1.34 -7.76
C ILE A 25 1.72 -2.62 -8.52
N LYS A 26 0.51 -3.14 -8.35
CA LYS A 26 -0.06 -4.18 -9.20
C LYS A 26 -1.35 -3.68 -9.83
N ILE A 27 -1.45 -3.83 -11.14
CA ILE A 27 -2.64 -3.45 -11.91
C ILE A 27 -3.66 -4.58 -11.74
N LYS A 28 -4.79 -4.31 -11.06
CA LYS A 28 -5.86 -5.31 -10.93
C LYS A 28 -6.83 -5.26 -12.11
N ASN A 29 -7.15 -4.07 -12.58
CA ASN A 29 -7.95 -3.82 -13.77
C ASN A 29 -7.74 -2.38 -14.28
N ASP A 30 -8.51 -1.98 -15.29
CA ASP A 30 -8.44 -0.68 -15.96
C ASP A 30 -8.64 0.54 -15.04
N SER A 31 -9.20 0.33 -13.85
CA SER A 31 -9.54 1.43 -12.93
C SER A 31 -8.96 1.25 -11.53
N ILE A 32 -8.66 0.02 -11.09
CA ILE A 32 -8.18 -0.28 -9.74
C ILE A 32 -6.76 -0.82 -9.79
N TRP A 33 -5.85 -0.13 -9.11
CA TRP A 33 -4.49 -0.58 -8.86
C TRP A 33 -4.33 -0.86 -7.37
N SER A 34 -3.59 -1.90 -7.01
CA SER A 34 -3.19 -2.16 -5.63
C SER A 34 -1.77 -1.70 -5.38
N VAL A 35 -1.54 -1.13 -4.20
CA VAL A 35 -0.22 -0.76 -3.71
C VAL A 35 0.06 -1.59 -2.47
N GLU A 36 1.20 -2.26 -2.46
CA GLU A 36 1.64 -3.09 -1.34
C GLU A 36 3.06 -2.75 -0.92
N GLY A 37 3.34 -2.88 0.37
CA GLY A 37 4.70 -2.89 0.89
C GLY A 37 5.43 -4.20 0.58
N THR A 38 6.72 -4.18 0.83
CA THR A 38 7.61 -5.33 0.71
C THR A 38 8.11 -5.77 2.07
N LEU A 39 8.48 -7.04 2.13
CA LEU A 39 9.11 -7.67 3.27
C LEU A 39 10.33 -8.45 2.74
N PRO A 40 11.49 -8.38 3.41
CA PRO A 40 12.63 -9.24 3.05
C PRO A 40 12.26 -10.72 3.11
N GLU A 41 12.88 -11.55 2.29
CA GLU A 41 12.54 -12.99 2.14
C GLU A 41 12.61 -13.77 3.46
N ASP A 42 13.48 -13.37 4.40
CA ASP A 42 13.68 -14.04 5.70
C ASP A 42 12.88 -13.44 6.86
N PHE A 43 11.97 -12.49 6.58
CA PHE A 43 11.15 -11.85 7.60
C PHE A 43 9.73 -12.38 7.58
N TYR A 44 9.19 -12.65 8.75
CA TYR A 44 7.78 -13.00 8.93
C TYR A 44 6.97 -11.76 9.32
N GLY A 45 5.81 -11.59 8.69
CA GLY A 45 4.79 -10.63 9.12
C GLY A 45 4.12 -9.89 7.96
N GLY A 46 3.36 -8.87 8.36
CA GLY A 46 2.58 -8.04 7.48
C GLY A 46 3.31 -7.04 6.60
N VAL A 47 2.70 -6.76 5.45
CA VAL A 47 2.95 -5.55 4.66
C VAL A 47 1.67 -4.72 4.56
N PRO A 48 1.78 -3.38 4.50
CA PRO A 48 0.66 -2.51 4.22
C PRO A 48 0.15 -2.77 2.80
N TYR A 49 -1.18 -2.78 2.65
CA TYR A 49 -1.88 -3.00 1.40
C TYR A 49 -3.02 -1.99 1.26
N ALA A 50 -3.24 -1.49 0.05
CA ALA A 50 -4.35 -0.63 -0.28
C ALA A 50 -4.68 -0.74 -1.76
N GLU A 51 -5.90 -0.36 -2.10
CA GLU A 51 -6.35 -0.18 -3.48
C GLU A 51 -6.62 1.29 -3.75
N ILE A 52 -6.36 1.70 -4.98
CA ILE A 52 -6.66 3.05 -5.45
C ILE A 52 -7.37 2.97 -6.79
N ASN A 53 -8.48 3.69 -6.90
CA ASN A 53 -9.11 3.93 -8.18
C ASN A 53 -8.32 5.02 -8.92
N ILE A 54 -7.68 4.68 -10.03
CA ILE A 54 -6.82 5.63 -10.77
C ILE A 54 -7.60 6.71 -11.52
N LYS A 55 -8.92 6.53 -11.68
CA LYS A 55 -9.81 7.50 -12.33
C LYS A 55 -10.34 8.53 -11.33
N THR A 56 -10.62 8.12 -10.09
CA THR A 56 -11.21 8.98 -9.05
C THR A 56 -10.22 9.38 -7.94
N PHE A 57 -9.05 8.74 -7.88
CA PHE A 57 -8.07 8.82 -6.78
C PHE A 57 -8.61 8.40 -5.41
N GLU A 58 -9.75 7.72 -5.36
CA GLU A 58 -10.29 7.17 -4.12
C GLU A 58 -9.48 5.95 -3.66
N ILE A 59 -9.11 5.94 -2.39
CA ILE A 59 -8.37 4.86 -1.76
C ILE A 59 -9.36 3.99 -1.00
N SER A 60 -9.24 2.67 -1.16
CA SER A 60 -10.07 1.66 -0.50
C SER A 60 -9.23 0.47 -0.06
N ASN A 61 -9.84 -0.48 0.66
CA ASN A 61 -9.20 -1.73 1.07
C ASN A 61 -7.85 -1.53 1.81
N ILE A 62 -7.74 -0.46 2.60
CA ILE A 62 -6.56 -0.19 3.43
C ILE A 62 -6.49 -1.26 4.51
N THR A 63 -5.49 -2.12 4.40
CA THR A 63 -5.24 -3.18 5.35
C THR A 63 -3.75 -3.26 5.63
N HIS A 64 -3.40 -3.86 6.76
CA HIS A 64 -2.05 -4.31 7.04
C HIS A 64 -2.15 -5.83 7.16
N GLY A 65 -1.54 -6.55 6.21
CA GLY A 65 -1.48 -8.01 6.25
C GLY A 65 -0.88 -8.47 7.58
N LYS A 66 -1.19 -9.70 8.00
CA LYS A 66 -0.77 -10.25 9.31
C LYS A 66 0.73 -10.58 9.33
#